data_AF-A0A7T1DS34-F1
#
_entry.id   AF-A0A7T1DS34-F1
#
_cell.length_a   1.000
_cell.length_b   1.000
_cell.length_c   1.000
_cell.angle_alpha   90.00
_cell.angle_beta   90.00
_cell.angle_gamma   90.00
#
_symmetry.space_group_name_H-M   'P 1'
#
loop_
_entity.id
_entity.type
_entity.pdbx_description
1 polymer ?
#
loop_
_entity_poly.entity_id
_entity_poly.type
_entity_poly.pdbx_seq_one_letter_code
_entity_poly.pdbx_strand_id
1 'polypeptide(L)'
;MASPHKRFSMIREFHLADWFTLGNAVCGVGALFSSMTYLETSDVRHVYFACALVLAALVFDVLDGRIARWRQKSSAMGRELDSLADVISFGVAPAIIAYACGMQGLYDRVVLAFFVACGVSRLARFNITAETLAEGPSGKVKYFEGTPIPTSIVLVGLMAVAASVGAVRGQLWLGSVTIGGFTLHPLVLLFALSGSLMISRIRIPKF
;
A
#
# COMPACT_ATOMS: atom_id res chain seq x y z
N MET A 1 -25.61 8.73 -37.85
CA MET A 1 -24.64 9.83 -37.65
C MET A 1 -23.75 9.42 -36.49
N ALA A 2 -22.56 8.88 -36.79
CA ALA A 2 -21.64 8.37 -35.77
C ALA A 2 -21.00 9.54 -35.00
N SER A 3 -21.09 9.53 -33.68
CA SER A 3 -20.43 10.50 -32.81
C SER A 3 -18.91 10.41 -32.98
N PRO A 4 -18.18 11.53 -33.12
CA PRO A 4 -16.73 11.48 -33.24
C PRO A 4 -16.15 11.07 -31.88
N HIS A 5 -15.49 9.92 -31.82
CA HIS A 5 -14.67 9.53 -30.68
C HIS A 5 -13.64 10.63 -30.41
N LYS A 6 -13.89 11.46 -29.39
CA LYS A 6 -12.93 12.48 -28.94
C LYS A 6 -11.76 11.76 -28.26
N ARG A 7 -10.65 11.68 -29.00
CA ARG A 7 -9.41 10.95 -28.68
C ARG A 7 -8.70 11.36 -27.38
N PHE A 8 -9.24 12.33 -26.63
CA PHE A 8 -8.69 12.87 -25.37
C PHE A 8 -9.78 13.11 -24.29
N SER A 9 -10.82 12.27 -24.22
CA SER A 9 -11.87 12.40 -23.18
C SER A 9 -11.33 12.15 -21.77
N MET A 10 -10.45 11.15 -21.61
CA MET A 10 -10.00 10.68 -20.30
C MET A 10 -9.17 11.73 -19.53
N ILE A 11 -8.28 12.46 -20.22
CA ILE A 11 -7.43 13.49 -19.60
C ILE A 11 -8.23 14.75 -19.21
N ARG A 12 -9.35 14.99 -19.90
CA ARG A 12 -10.18 16.17 -19.73
C ARG A 12 -11.24 16.00 -18.64
N GLU A 13 -11.50 14.75 -18.23
CA GLU A 13 -12.35 14.38 -17.10
C GLU A 13 -11.58 14.28 -15.78
N PHE A 14 -10.23 14.39 -15.80
CA PHE A 14 -9.44 14.40 -14.58
C PHE A 14 -9.74 15.63 -13.72
N HIS A 15 -10.32 15.36 -12.56
CA HIS A 15 -10.41 16.33 -11.49
C HIS A 15 -9.05 16.49 -10.81
N LEU A 16 -8.90 17.60 -10.10
CA LEU A 16 -7.65 17.94 -9.41
C LEU A 16 -7.24 16.86 -8.39
N ALA A 17 -8.20 16.10 -7.84
CA ALA A 17 -7.95 14.95 -6.97
C ALA A 17 -7.27 13.80 -7.70
N ASP A 18 -7.68 13.48 -8.94
CA ASP A 18 -7.12 12.35 -9.70
C ASP A 18 -5.64 12.55 -10.01
N TRP A 19 -5.19 13.80 -10.19
CA TRP A 19 -3.77 14.14 -10.34
C TRP A 19 -2.95 13.86 -9.09
N PHE A 20 -3.53 14.07 -7.90
CA PHE A 20 -2.88 13.74 -6.64
C PHE A 20 -2.82 12.22 -6.44
N THR A 21 -3.87 11.50 -6.79
CA THR A 21 -3.89 10.04 -6.78
C THR A 21 -2.87 9.43 -7.73
N LEU A 22 -2.69 10.02 -8.93
CA LEU A 22 -1.59 9.65 -9.82
C LEU A 22 -0.22 9.95 -9.19
N GLY A 23 -0.10 11.05 -8.45
CA GLY A 23 1.09 11.37 -7.66
C GLY A 23 1.40 10.32 -6.59
N ASN A 24 0.38 9.82 -5.88
CA ASN A 24 0.48 8.67 -4.97
C ASN A 24 1.05 7.45 -5.72
N ALA A 25 0.44 7.05 -6.83
CA ALA A 25 0.90 5.91 -7.62
C ALA A 25 2.35 6.06 -8.13
N VAL A 26 2.73 7.25 -8.60
CA VAL A 26 4.10 7.56 -9.03
C VAL A 26 5.10 7.42 -7.87
N CYS A 27 4.73 7.85 -6.67
CA CYS A 27 5.56 7.67 -5.48
C CYS A 27 5.73 6.18 -5.13
N GLY A 28 4.65 5.40 -5.17
CA GLY A 28 4.69 3.96 -4.98
C GLY A 28 5.64 3.27 -5.97
N VAL A 29 5.48 3.53 -7.27
CA VAL A 29 6.38 2.98 -8.31
C VAL A 29 7.82 3.47 -8.14
N GLY A 30 8.03 4.73 -7.77
CA GLY A 30 9.35 5.27 -7.47
C GLY A 30 10.02 4.52 -6.31
N ALA A 31 9.27 4.13 -5.28
CA ALA A 31 9.78 3.33 -4.18
C ALA A 31 10.20 1.93 -4.63
N LEU A 32 9.48 1.33 -5.59
CA LEU A 32 9.86 0.05 -6.20
C LEU A 32 11.19 0.20 -6.95
N PHE A 33 11.34 1.21 -7.81
CA PHE A 33 12.59 1.45 -8.53
C PHE A 33 13.76 1.68 -7.57
N SER A 34 13.57 2.49 -6.54
CA SER A 34 14.60 2.72 -5.52
C SER A 34 14.98 1.42 -4.80
N SER A 35 14.00 0.57 -4.47
CA SER A 35 14.26 -0.74 -3.86
C SER A 35 15.04 -1.68 -4.80
N MET A 36 14.75 -1.65 -6.11
CA MET A 36 15.50 -2.41 -7.11
C MET A 36 16.93 -1.89 -7.25
N THR A 37 17.14 -0.57 -7.27
CA THR A 37 18.48 0.02 -7.28
C THR A 37 19.26 -0.35 -6.03
N TYR A 38 18.62 -0.44 -4.86
CA TYR A 38 19.27 -0.95 -3.65
C TYR A 38 19.71 -2.42 -3.77
N LEU A 39 18.90 -3.26 -4.42
CA LEU A 39 19.27 -4.66 -4.66
C LEU A 39 20.54 -4.78 -5.51
N GLU A 40 20.66 -3.94 -6.54
CA GLU A 40 21.79 -3.89 -7.46
C GLU A 40 23.04 -3.25 -6.85
N THR A 41 22.90 -2.06 -6.26
CA THR A 41 24.03 -1.23 -5.80
C THR A 41 24.43 -1.49 -4.35
N SER A 42 23.55 -2.11 -3.56
CA SER A 42 23.68 -2.24 -2.09
C SER A 42 23.82 -0.91 -1.35
N ASP A 43 23.49 0.22 -1.99
CA ASP A 43 23.53 1.54 -1.36
C ASP A 43 22.26 1.80 -0.54
N VAL A 44 22.42 1.79 0.79
CA VAL A 44 21.33 1.96 1.77
C VAL A 44 20.56 3.28 1.57
N ARG A 45 21.15 4.29 0.94
CA ARG A 45 20.44 5.54 0.60
C ARG A 45 19.16 5.28 -0.18
N HIS A 46 19.17 4.28 -1.05
CA HIS A 46 18.00 3.90 -1.84
C HIS A 46 16.88 3.26 -1.00
N VAL A 47 17.19 2.65 0.15
CA VAL A 47 16.15 2.21 1.10
C VAL A 47 15.48 3.43 1.73
N TYR A 48 16.25 4.45 2.13
CA TYR A 48 15.68 5.69 2.67
C TYR A 48 14.82 6.43 1.64
N PHE A 49 15.28 6.52 0.39
CA PHE A 49 14.48 7.09 -0.69
C PHE A 49 13.18 6.32 -0.92
N ALA A 50 13.24 4.98 -0.92
CA ALA A 50 12.03 4.15 -1.06
C ALA A 50 11.04 4.41 0.08
N CYS A 51 11.53 4.43 1.32
CA CYS A 51 10.69 4.70 2.50
C CYS A 51 10.10 6.12 2.47
N ALA A 52 10.90 7.12 2.10
CA ALA A 52 10.45 8.51 1.98
C ALA A 52 9.39 8.69 0.88
N LEU A 53 9.51 7.95 -0.23
CA LEU A 53 8.50 7.97 -1.29
C LEU A 53 7.17 7.35 -0.84
N VAL A 54 7.18 6.27 -0.06
CA VAL A 54 5.94 5.74 0.53
C VAL A 54 5.30 6.73 1.50
N LEU A 55 6.10 7.48 2.27
CA LEU A 55 5.57 8.57 3.10
C LEU A 55 5.01 9.73 2.27
N ALA A 56 5.65 10.08 1.16
CA ALA A 56 5.14 11.08 0.23
C ALA A 56 3.81 10.63 -0.42
N ALA A 57 3.69 9.35 -0.77
CA ALA A 57 2.45 8.74 -1.23
C ALA A 57 1.31 8.93 -0.22
N LEU A 58 1.56 8.72 1.08
CA LEU A 58 0.56 9.01 2.13
C LEU A 58 0.13 10.47 2.15
N VAL A 59 1.07 11.40 1.99
CA VAL A 59 0.72 12.81 1.93
C VAL A 59 -0.19 13.10 0.73
N PHE A 60 0.09 12.50 -0.43
CA PHE A 60 -0.75 12.65 -1.62
C PHE A 60 -2.15 12.04 -1.46
N ASP A 61 -2.26 10.85 -0.89
CA ASP A 61 -3.53 10.19 -0.53
C ASP A 61 -4.38 11.03 0.45
N VAL A 62 -3.76 11.55 1.52
CA VAL A 62 -4.49 12.39 2.47
C VAL A 62 -4.98 13.70 1.82
N LEU A 63 -4.20 14.25 0.89
CA LEU A 63 -4.55 15.46 0.16
C LEU A 63 -5.67 15.21 -0.86
N ASP A 64 -5.61 14.13 -1.64
CA ASP A 64 -6.64 13.83 -2.64
C ASP A 64 -8.01 13.58 -1.99
N GLY A 65 -8.05 12.84 -0.87
CA GLY A 65 -9.26 12.57 -0.12
C GLY A 65 -9.84 13.83 0.51
N ARG A 66 -8.98 14.77 0.94
CA ARG A 66 -9.42 16.07 1.46
C ARG A 66 -9.99 16.96 0.34
N ILE A 67 -9.38 16.95 -0.83
CA ILE A 67 -9.83 17.72 -2.00
C ILE A 67 -11.14 17.16 -2.55
N ALA A 68 -11.29 15.83 -2.63
CA ALA A 68 -12.52 15.16 -3.05
C ALA A 68 -13.70 15.49 -2.12
N ARG A 69 -13.48 15.46 -0.80
CA ARG A 69 -14.49 15.87 0.20
C ARG A 69 -14.86 17.35 0.08
N TRP A 70 -13.86 18.22 -0.10
CA TRP A 70 -14.10 19.66 -0.21
C TRP A 70 -14.90 20.02 -1.47
N ARG A 71 -14.64 19.33 -2.59
CA ARG A 71 -15.35 19.55 -3.85
C ARG A 71 -16.72 18.88 -3.94
N GLN A 72 -17.14 18.09 -2.93
CA GLN A 72 -18.40 17.32 -2.92
C GLN A 72 -18.61 16.50 -4.20
N LYS A 73 -17.52 16.15 -4.89
CA LYS A 73 -17.50 15.42 -6.15
C LYS A 73 -16.56 14.23 -5.99
N SER A 74 -17.12 13.12 -5.54
CA SER A 74 -16.48 11.80 -5.58
C SER A 74 -16.97 11.11 -6.86
N SER A 75 -16.11 10.99 -7.87
CA SER A 75 -16.40 10.19 -9.07
C SER A 75 -16.16 8.71 -8.76
N ALA A 76 -16.98 7.81 -9.32
CA ALA A 76 -16.75 6.37 -9.23
C ALA A 76 -15.38 5.98 -9.82
N MET A 77 -14.98 6.62 -10.91
CA MET A 77 -13.66 6.41 -11.54
C MET A 77 -12.51 6.83 -10.61
N GLY A 78 -12.65 7.97 -9.91
CA GLY A 78 -11.62 8.46 -8.99
C GLY A 78 -11.43 7.53 -7.80
N ARG A 79 -12.50 6.92 -7.29
CA ARG A 79 -12.44 5.92 -6.20
C ARG A 79 -11.69 4.65 -6.61
N GLU A 80 -11.92 4.17 -7.83
CA GLU A 80 -11.19 3.01 -8.35
C GLU A 80 -9.71 3.34 -8.59
N LEU A 81 -9.42 4.54 -9.11
CA LEU A 81 -8.04 5.01 -9.29
C LEU A 81 -7.30 5.12 -7.95
N ASP A 82 -7.96 5.64 -6.92
CA ASP A 82 -7.47 5.74 -5.54
C ASP A 82 -7.09 4.37 -4.98
N SER A 83 -7.99 3.40 -5.13
CA SER A 83 -7.73 2.03 -4.69
C SER A 83 -6.55 1.37 -5.41
N LEU A 84 -6.42 1.59 -6.72
CA LEU A 84 -5.29 1.07 -7.47
C LEU A 84 -3.97 1.70 -7.03
N ALA A 85 -3.95 3.02 -6.79
CA ALA A 85 -2.78 3.74 -6.30
C ALA A 85 -2.37 3.25 -4.90
N ASP A 86 -3.33 3.09 -4.00
CA ASP A 86 -3.10 2.61 -2.64
C ASP A 86 -2.55 1.19 -2.58
N VAL A 87 -3.02 0.28 -3.43
CA VAL A 87 -2.45 -1.06 -3.53
C VAL A 87 -0.96 -1.00 -3.90
N ILE A 88 -0.57 -0.13 -4.82
CA ILE A 88 0.82 0.02 -5.24
C ILE A 88 1.66 0.62 -4.10
N SER A 89 1.22 1.74 -3.52
CA SER A 89 2.01 2.50 -2.56
C SER A 89 2.05 1.90 -1.15
N PHE A 90 0.98 1.25 -0.71
CA PHE A 90 0.86 0.74 0.66
C PHE A 90 0.74 -0.78 0.75
N GLY A 91 0.48 -1.47 -0.36
CA GLY A 91 0.55 -2.92 -0.43
C GLY A 91 1.87 -3.40 -1.02
N VAL A 92 2.11 -3.07 -2.29
CA VAL A 92 3.25 -3.60 -3.04
C VAL A 92 4.57 -2.97 -2.59
N ALA A 93 4.65 -1.64 -2.48
CA ALA A 93 5.91 -0.97 -2.14
C ALA A 93 6.51 -1.42 -0.80
N PRO A 94 5.75 -1.52 0.32
CA PRO A 94 6.29 -2.04 1.57
C PRO A 94 6.79 -3.48 1.47
N ALA A 95 6.10 -4.34 0.72
CA ALA A 95 6.52 -5.72 0.50
C ALA A 95 7.84 -5.81 -0.28
N ILE A 96 8.00 -4.97 -1.30
CA ILE A 96 9.23 -4.90 -2.11
C ILE A 96 10.38 -4.30 -1.31
N ILE A 97 10.15 -3.28 -0.48
CA ILE A 97 11.18 -2.73 0.43
C ILE A 97 11.67 -3.81 1.39
N ALA A 98 10.77 -4.59 1.97
CA ALA A 98 11.10 -5.70 2.88
C ALA A 98 11.92 -6.79 2.19
N TYR A 99 11.49 -7.18 0.98
CA TYR A 99 12.24 -8.11 0.14
C TYR A 99 13.65 -7.59 -0.17
N ALA A 100 13.76 -6.30 -0.54
CA ALA A 100 15.03 -5.66 -0.85
C ALA A 100 15.95 -5.61 0.37
N CYS A 101 15.38 -5.39 1.57
CA CYS A 101 16.11 -5.38 2.84
C CYS A 101 16.61 -6.76 3.29
N GLY A 102 16.35 -7.85 2.56
CA GLY A 102 16.97 -9.16 2.80
C GLY A 102 16.00 -10.33 3.00
N MET A 103 14.69 -10.07 3.02
CA MET A 103 13.65 -11.08 3.22
C MET A 103 13.37 -11.83 1.91
N GLN A 104 14.39 -12.51 1.40
CA GLN A 104 14.43 -13.06 0.04
C GLN A 104 14.16 -14.58 -0.02
N GLY A 105 13.96 -15.23 1.13
CA GLY A 105 13.69 -16.67 1.22
C GLY A 105 12.36 -17.05 0.58
N LEU A 106 12.19 -18.34 0.25
CA LEU A 106 10.95 -18.82 -0.39
C LEU A 106 9.72 -18.52 0.48
N TYR A 107 9.80 -18.83 1.77
CA TYR A 107 8.70 -18.54 2.69
C TYR A 107 8.46 -17.05 2.87
N ASP A 108 9.52 -16.24 2.85
CA ASP A 108 9.38 -14.78 2.93
C ASP A 108 8.55 -14.27 1.75
N ARG A 109 8.86 -14.72 0.53
CA ARG A 109 8.13 -14.33 -0.69
C ARG A 109 6.66 -14.72 -0.61
N VAL A 110 6.36 -15.92 -0.10
CA VAL A 110 4.97 -16.39 0.09
C VAL A 110 4.23 -15.48 1.07
N VAL A 111 4.86 -15.12 2.20
CA VAL A 111 4.24 -14.25 3.20
C VAL A 111 4.08 -12.81 2.70
N LEU A 112 5.07 -12.27 1.98
CA LEU A 112 4.98 -10.95 1.37
C LEU A 112 3.89 -10.89 0.29
N ALA A 113 3.76 -11.95 -0.53
CA ALA A 113 2.65 -12.07 -1.49
C ALA A 113 1.30 -12.17 -0.79
N PHE A 114 1.21 -12.92 0.32
CA PHE A 114 0.01 -12.97 1.15
C PHE A 114 -0.35 -11.59 1.71
N PHE A 115 0.62 -10.83 2.21
CA PHE A 115 0.40 -9.46 2.69
C PHE A 115 -0.19 -8.54 1.60
N VAL A 116 0.36 -8.59 0.37
CA VAL A 116 -0.19 -7.82 -0.77
C VAL A 116 -1.62 -8.28 -1.09
N ALA A 117 -1.87 -9.59 -1.13
CA ALA A 117 -3.22 -10.12 -1.38
C ALA A 117 -4.24 -9.69 -0.30
N CYS A 118 -3.79 -9.56 0.96
CA CYS A 118 -4.60 -9.01 2.04
C CYS A 118 -4.96 -7.55 1.81
N GLY A 119 -3.98 -6.74 1.41
CA GLY A 119 -4.20 -5.36 1.00
C GLY A 119 -5.25 -5.25 -0.11
N VAL A 120 -5.05 -5.94 -1.23
CA VAL A 120 -6.00 -5.92 -2.37
C VAL A 120 -7.42 -6.31 -1.94
N SER A 121 -7.56 -7.41 -1.19
CA SER A 121 -8.86 -7.88 -0.70
C SER A 121 -9.57 -6.86 0.20
N ARG A 122 -8.78 -6.14 1.00
CA ARG A 122 -9.26 -5.11 1.92
C ARG A 122 -9.83 -3.89 1.16
N LEU A 123 -9.11 -3.39 0.15
CA LEU A 123 -9.60 -2.27 -0.67
C LEU A 123 -10.82 -2.65 -1.50
N ALA A 124 -10.82 -3.85 -2.10
CA ALA A 124 -11.98 -4.33 -2.87
C ALA A 124 -13.25 -4.37 -2.00
N ARG A 125 -13.15 -4.85 -0.74
CA ARG A 125 -14.27 -4.82 0.21
C ARG A 125 -14.71 -3.40 0.57
N PHE A 126 -13.76 -2.48 0.73
CA PHE A 126 -14.07 -1.08 1.04
C PHE A 126 -14.85 -0.42 -0.10
N ASN A 127 -14.46 -0.64 -1.36
CA ASN A 127 -15.15 -0.10 -2.52
C ASN A 127 -16.60 -0.60 -2.64
N ILE A 128 -16.82 -1.91 -2.48
CA ILE A 128 -18.17 -2.52 -2.51
C ILE A 128 -19.05 -1.98 -1.35
N THR A 129 -18.46 -1.81 -0.16
CA THR A 129 -19.19 -1.26 1.00
C THR A 129 -19.59 0.20 0.74
N ALA A 130 -18.73 0.98 0.07
CA ALA A 130 -19.02 2.36 -0.28
C ALA A 130 -20.12 2.50 -1.35
N GLU A 131 -20.21 1.55 -2.29
CA GLU A 131 -21.29 1.50 -3.29
C GLU A 131 -22.64 1.13 -2.66
N THR A 132 -22.68 0.05 -1.88
CA THR A 132 -23.91 -0.38 -1.18
C THR A 132 -24.47 0.67 -0.22
N LEU A 133 -23.60 1.49 0.39
CA LEU A 133 -23.98 2.65 1.20
C LEU A 133 -24.64 3.78 0.41
N ALA A 134 -24.28 3.95 -0.86
CA ALA A 134 -24.84 4.99 -1.73
C ALA A 134 -26.25 4.62 -2.22
N GLU A 135 -26.61 3.33 -2.20
CA GLU A 135 -27.89 2.81 -2.72
C GLU A 135 -28.95 2.53 -1.62
N GLY A 136 -28.61 2.64 -0.32
CA GLY A 136 -29.50 2.30 0.79
C GLY A 136 -30.37 3.46 1.34
N PRO A 137 -31.67 3.24 1.67
CA PRO A 137 -32.54 4.29 2.25
C PRO A 137 -32.24 4.68 3.71
N SER A 138 -31.26 4.08 4.37
CA SER A 138 -30.91 4.36 5.77
C SER A 138 -29.40 4.56 5.97
N GLY A 139 -28.96 5.81 5.99
CA GLY A 139 -27.56 6.21 6.13
C GLY A 139 -26.92 5.96 7.50
N LYS A 140 -26.70 4.69 7.91
CA LYS A 140 -25.85 4.35 9.06
C LYS A 140 -25.13 3.01 8.86
N VAL A 141 -23.92 3.01 8.28
CA VAL A 141 -22.97 1.91 8.50
C VAL A 141 -22.22 2.17 9.80
N LYS A 142 -22.53 1.33 10.80
CA LYS A 142 -22.13 1.52 12.20
C LYS A 142 -20.75 0.95 12.54
N TYR A 143 -20.02 0.37 11.58
CA TYR A 143 -18.76 -0.30 11.84
C TYR A 143 -17.78 -0.16 10.68
N PHE A 144 -16.60 0.41 10.94
CA PHE A 144 -15.41 0.20 10.14
C PHE A 144 -14.70 -1.04 10.71
N GLU A 145 -14.78 -2.17 10.01
CA GLU A 145 -14.04 -3.40 10.39
C GLU A 145 -12.63 -3.32 9.80
N GLY A 146 -11.55 -3.64 10.52
CA GLY A 146 -10.17 -3.79 9.99
C GLY A 146 -9.29 -2.52 10.04
N THR A 147 -7.96 -2.69 10.22
CA THR A 147 -7.02 -1.56 10.27
C THR A 147 -6.90 -0.85 8.91
N PRO A 148 -6.71 0.50 8.88
CA PRO A 148 -6.46 1.23 7.64
C PRO A 148 -5.21 0.71 6.93
N ILE A 149 -5.22 0.66 5.60
CA ILE A 149 -4.07 0.26 4.79
C ILE A 149 -2.77 1.06 5.10
N PRO A 150 -2.85 2.36 5.46
CA PRO A 150 -1.68 3.13 5.92
C PRO A 150 -0.94 2.53 7.12
N THR A 151 -1.47 1.51 7.83
CA THR A 151 -0.69 0.80 8.85
C THR A 151 0.58 0.15 8.30
N SER A 152 0.66 -0.11 6.99
CA SER A 152 1.89 -0.60 6.36
C SER A 152 3.06 0.38 6.45
N ILE A 153 2.80 1.67 6.70
CA ILE A 153 3.84 2.68 6.94
C ILE A 153 4.63 2.38 8.21
N VAL A 154 4.03 1.72 9.20
CA VAL A 154 4.75 1.25 10.39
C VAL A 154 5.82 0.22 9.99
N LEU A 155 5.49 -0.69 9.07
CA LEU A 155 6.45 -1.67 8.54
C LEU A 155 7.53 -1.00 7.70
N VAL A 156 7.18 0.02 6.90
CA VAL A 156 8.16 0.83 6.16
C VAL A 156 9.09 1.58 7.11
N GLY A 157 8.56 2.17 8.17
CA GLY A 157 9.34 2.82 9.23
C GLY A 157 10.28 1.83 9.92
N LEU A 158 9.80 0.61 10.20
CA LEU A 158 10.63 -0.47 10.73
C LEU A 158 11.81 -0.79 9.78
N MET A 159 11.57 -0.83 8.46
CA MET A 159 12.63 -1.04 7.47
C MET A 159 13.60 0.13 7.38
N ALA A 160 13.13 1.37 7.51
CA ALA A 160 14.00 2.54 7.58
C ALA A 160 14.90 2.51 8.82
N VAL A 161 14.36 2.10 9.99
CA VAL A 161 15.17 1.96 11.21
C VAL A 161 16.16 0.81 11.06
N ALA A 162 15.74 -0.34 10.52
CA ALA A 162 16.63 -1.48 10.27
C ALA A 162 17.80 -1.06 9.36
N ALA A 163 17.52 -0.29 8.30
CA ALA A 163 18.53 0.30 7.44
C ALA A 163 19.48 1.26 8.19
N SER A 164 18.96 2.10 9.09
CA SER A 164 19.75 3.06 9.88
C SER A 164 20.78 2.43 10.82
N VAL A 165 20.49 1.24 11.32
CA VAL A 165 21.39 0.50 12.21
C VAL A 165 22.21 -0.58 11.48
N GLY A 166 22.11 -0.65 10.14
CA GLY A 166 22.80 -1.66 9.33
C GLY A 166 22.19 -3.06 9.42
N ALA A 167 21.02 -3.24 10.04
CA ALA A 167 20.32 -4.51 10.20
C ALA A 167 19.54 -4.91 8.93
N VAL A 168 20.24 -4.91 7.80
CA VAL A 168 19.72 -5.31 6.49
C VAL A 168 20.50 -6.51 5.94
N ARG A 169 19.91 -7.21 4.98
CA ARG A 169 20.48 -8.40 4.34
C ARG A 169 20.80 -9.47 5.39
N GLY A 170 22.06 -9.92 5.48
CA GLY A 170 22.48 -10.97 6.41
C GLY A 170 22.41 -10.58 7.89
N GLN A 171 22.23 -9.30 8.21
CA GLN A 171 22.15 -8.78 9.59
C GLN A 171 20.73 -8.41 10.00
N LEU A 172 19.72 -8.90 9.27
CA LEU A 172 18.32 -8.71 9.64
C LEU A 172 18.07 -9.13 11.09
N TRP A 173 17.28 -8.31 11.80
CA TRP A 173 16.87 -8.63 13.16
C TRP A 173 16.16 -9.98 13.21
N LEU A 174 16.37 -10.70 14.31
CA LEU A 174 15.88 -12.06 14.55
C LEU A 174 16.52 -13.13 13.66
N GLY A 175 17.48 -12.77 12.81
CA GLY A 175 18.24 -13.71 11.98
C GLY A 175 17.39 -14.44 10.95
N SER A 176 17.85 -15.63 10.55
CA SER A 176 17.15 -16.50 9.61
C SER A 176 17.00 -17.90 10.18
N VAL A 177 15.87 -18.53 9.86
CA VAL A 177 15.54 -19.90 10.25
C VAL A 177 15.37 -20.73 8.98
N THR A 178 16.10 -21.83 8.88
CA THR A 178 15.96 -22.76 7.75
C THR A 178 14.96 -23.85 8.11
N ILE A 179 13.83 -23.91 7.40
CA ILE A 179 12.80 -24.94 7.58
C ILE A 179 12.72 -25.73 6.27
N GLY A 180 12.91 -27.05 6.32
CA GLY A 180 12.78 -27.90 5.14
C GLY A 180 13.69 -27.52 3.95
N GLY A 181 14.86 -26.92 4.23
CA GLY A 181 15.80 -26.45 3.21
C GLY A 181 15.53 -25.04 2.67
N PHE A 182 14.48 -24.36 3.12
CA PHE A 182 14.14 -22.99 2.73
C PHE A 182 14.29 -22.01 3.90
N THR A 183 14.78 -20.82 3.59
CA THR A 183 14.98 -19.75 4.56
C THR A 183 13.67 -19.00 4.85
N LEU A 184 13.43 -18.75 6.14
CA LEU A 184 12.39 -17.84 6.64
C LEU A 184 13.05 -16.84 7.59
N HIS A 185 12.80 -15.55 7.39
CA HIS A 185 13.18 -14.50 8.33
C HIS A 185 12.01 -14.24 9.28
N PRO A 186 12.16 -14.40 10.61
CA PRO A 186 11.06 -14.20 11.55
C PRO A 186 10.40 -12.82 11.45
N LEU A 187 11.14 -11.82 10.99
CA LEU A 187 10.64 -10.48 10.73
C LEU A 187 9.49 -10.45 9.68
N VAL A 188 9.41 -11.43 8.78
CA VAL A 188 8.32 -11.55 7.79
C VAL A 188 6.98 -11.87 8.43
N LEU A 189 6.99 -12.46 9.62
CA LEU A 189 5.77 -12.74 10.36
C LEU A 189 5.06 -11.45 10.79
N LEU A 190 5.77 -10.32 10.89
CA LEU A 190 5.13 -9.02 11.11
C LEU A 190 4.29 -8.59 9.90
N PHE A 191 4.73 -8.91 8.67
CA PHE A 191 3.93 -8.71 7.46
C PHE A 191 2.74 -9.66 7.42
N ALA A 192 2.92 -10.93 7.81
CA ALA A 192 1.80 -11.88 7.96
C ALA A 192 0.76 -11.37 8.96
N LEU A 193 1.21 -10.89 10.13
CA LEU A 193 0.35 -10.34 11.17
C LEU A 193 -0.38 -9.10 10.67
N SER A 194 0.34 -8.14 10.08
CA SER A 194 -0.26 -6.93 9.51
C SER A 194 -1.30 -7.25 8.43
N GLY A 195 -0.99 -8.16 7.50
CA GLY A 195 -1.93 -8.58 6.46
C GLY A 195 -3.16 -9.27 7.04
N SER A 196 -2.95 -10.15 8.03
CA SER A 196 -4.03 -10.81 8.74
C SER A 196 -4.93 -9.80 9.47
N LEU A 197 -4.37 -8.76 10.09
CA LEU A 197 -5.12 -7.68 10.74
C LEU A 197 -5.95 -6.85 9.74
N MET A 198 -5.47 -6.66 8.51
CA MET A 198 -6.22 -5.96 7.45
C MET A 198 -7.48 -6.73 7.03
N ILE A 199 -7.41 -8.06 6.94
CA ILE A 199 -8.57 -8.91 6.62
C ILE A 199 -9.43 -9.20 7.86
N SER A 200 -8.82 -9.20 9.05
CA SER A 200 -9.48 -9.62 10.28
C SER A 200 -10.67 -8.72 10.62
N ARG A 201 -11.80 -9.36 10.94
CA ARG A 201 -13.04 -8.69 11.38
C ARG A 201 -12.96 -8.22 12.85
N ILE A 202 -11.80 -7.73 13.30
CA ILE A 202 -11.67 -7.20 14.66
C ILE A 202 -12.45 -5.89 14.71
N ARG A 203 -13.59 -5.93 15.41
CA ARG A 203 -14.43 -4.78 15.72
C ARG A 203 -13.70 -3.93 16.75
N ILE A 204 -13.14 -2.78 16.36
CA ILE A 204 -12.58 -1.81 17.32
C ILE A 204 -13.75 -0.96 17.84
N PRO A 205 -14.14 -1.06 19.11
CA PRO A 205 -15.19 -0.22 19.69
C PRO A 205 -14.68 1.23 19.83
N LYS A 206 -15.52 2.20 19.44
CA LYS A 206 -15.28 3.62 19.71
C LYS A 206 -15.39 3.86 21.22
N PHE A 207 -14.37 4.49 21.81
CA PHE A 207 -14.56 5.34 23.00
C PHE A 207 -14.93 6.75 22.54
#